data_AF-A0A838TIK7-F1
#
_entry.id   AF-A0A838TIK7-F1
#
_cell.length_a   1.000
_cell.length_b   1.000
_cell.length_c   1.000
_cell.angle_alpha   90.00
_cell.angle_beta   90.00
_cell.angle_gamma   90.00
#
_symmetry.space_group_name_H-M   'P 1'
#
loop_
_entity.id
_entity.type
_entity.pdbx_description
1 polymer ?
#
loop_
_entity_poly.entity_id
_entity_poly.type
_entity_poly.pdbx_seq_one_letter_code
_entity_poly.pdbx_strand_id
1 'polypeptide(L)'
;EDLAPRLDGVLAALYLLFNEGYKASSGDSLLREELCREAIRLATLLVRHPAGDTPRSHALLALMLLSSARFPTRLSERGNLIRLDDQDRSQWNQSLIDQGLAHLAAAAEGETATDYHLQAGIAACHCLAPSAAATDWARILRHYDQLQARNPSPIVALNRAVAVAHVHGPQAGLDALEEMPRRDLVESHHLFHAVVGEQQQQLGDHRAAAESFRRALKLAEVGPEQHHLMRMLERSSQEF
;
A
#
# COMPACT_ATOMS: atom_id res chain seq x y z
N GLU A 1 -27.89 11.93 -16.71
CA GLU A 1 -27.47 13.34 -16.80
C GLU A 1 -26.74 13.81 -15.53
N ASP A 2 -27.13 13.38 -14.32
CA ASP A 2 -26.50 13.84 -13.05
C ASP A 2 -25.13 13.22 -12.66
N LEU A 3 -24.64 12.19 -13.36
CA LEU A 3 -23.44 11.47 -12.92
C LEU A 3 -22.13 12.24 -13.19
N ALA A 4 -22.03 12.92 -14.34
CA ALA A 4 -20.83 13.69 -14.70
C ALA A 4 -20.45 14.74 -13.64
N PRO A 5 -21.36 15.60 -13.13
CA PRO A 5 -21.03 16.56 -12.08
C PRO A 5 -20.77 15.92 -10.70
N ARG A 6 -21.11 14.64 -10.51
CA ARG A 6 -20.94 13.91 -9.23
C ARG A 6 -19.79 12.90 -9.26
N LEU A 7 -19.10 12.78 -10.40
CA LEU A 7 -18.12 11.71 -10.62
C LEU A 7 -17.00 11.72 -9.56
N ASP A 8 -16.53 12.89 -9.14
CA ASP A 8 -15.51 12.99 -8.08
C ASP A 8 -15.98 12.40 -6.74
N GLY A 9 -17.22 12.68 -6.33
CA GLY A 9 -17.81 12.11 -5.13
C GLY A 9 -17.99 10.59 -5.23
N VAL A 10 -18.38 10.10 -6.41
CA VAL A 10 -18.52 8.66 -6.66
C VAL A 10 -17.17 7.95 -6.58
N LEU A 11 -16.14 8.48 -7.23
CA LEU A 11 -14.79 7.91 -7.18
C LEU A 11 -14.23 7.91 -5.75
N ALA A 12 -14.42 8.98 -5.00
CA ALA A 12 -14.03 9.05 -3.59
C ALA A 12 -14.75 8.00 -2.74
N ALA A 13 -16.07 7.83 -2.92
CA ALA A 13 -16.84 6.82 -2.21
C ALA A 13 -16.38 5.38 -2.54
N LEU A 14 -16.12 5.09 -3.81
CA LEU A 14 -15.59 3.79 -4.25
C LEU A 14 -14.20 3.53 -3.67
N TYR A 15 -13.32 4.52 -3.69
CA TYR A 15 -11.98 4.43 -3.11
C TYR A 15 -12.04 4.15 -1.60
N LEU A 16 -12.91 4.83 -0.86
CA LEU A 16 -13.10 4.59 0.57
C LEU A 16 -13.67 3.20 0.86
N LEU A 17 -14.68 2.76 0.10
CA LEU A 17 -15.25 1.42 0.21
C LEU A 17 -14.19 0.34 0.00
N PHE A 18 -13.35 0.50 -1.03
CA PHE A 18 -12.26 -0.42 -1.30
C PHE A 18 -11.24 -0.45 -0.15
N ASN A 19 -10.83 0.73 0.35
CA ASN A 19 -9.83 0.83 1.41
C ASN A 19 -10.31 0.25 2.74
N GLU A 20 -11.58 0.47 3.09
CA GLU A 20 -12.20 -0.14 4.29
C GLU A 20 -12.19 -1.67 4.19
N GLY A 21 -12.37 -2.22 2.98
CA GLY A 21 -12.21 -3.65 2.74
C GLY A 21 -10.76 -4.13 2.83
N TYR A 22 -9.83 -3.33 2.29
CA TYR A 22 -8.42 -3.69 2.08
C TYR A 22 -7.54 -3.60 3.33
N LYS A 23 -7.91 -2.71 4.26
CA LYS A 23 -7.34 -2.51 5.59
C LYS A 23 -8.51 -2.47 6.55
N ALA A 24 -9.05 -3.63 6.91
CA ALA A 24 -10.16 -3.67 7.87
C ALA A 24 -9.73 -2.93 9.16
N SER A 25 -10.37 -1.79 9.42
CA SER A 25 -10.02 -0.85 10.49
C SER A 25 -10.39 -1.36 11.89
N SER A 26 -11.08 -2.50 11.96
CA SER A 26 -11.58 -3.11 13.20
C SER A 26 -12.02 -4.56 12.99
N GLY A 27 -11.88 -5.38 14.04
CA GLY A 27 -12.34 -6.77 14.11
C GLY A 27 -11.26 -7.83 13.87
N ASP A 28 -11.68 -9.10 13.84
CA ASP A 28 -10.78 -10.27 13.78
C ASP A 28 -10.26 -10.59 12.36
N SER A 29 -10.76 -9.91 11.32
CA SER A 29 -10.35 -10.10 9.94
C SER A 29 -9.70 -8.84 9.37
N LEU A 30 -8.49 -8.99 8.82
CA LEU A 30 -7.70 -7.94 8.18
C LEU A 30 -8.18 -7.53 6.79
N LEU A 31 -8.99 -8.39 6.16
CA LEU A 31 -9.40 -8.24 4.78
C LEU A 31 -10.90 -8.59 4.67
N ARG A 32 -11.72 -7.60 4.32
CA ARG A 32 -13.13 -7.82 3.97
C ARG A 32 -13.22 -7.87 2.46
N GLU A 33 -12.83 -9.01 1.89
CA GLU A 33 -12.77 -9.21 0.43
C GLU A 33 -14.06 -8.83 -0.28
N GLU A 34 -15.22 -9.08 0.34
CA GLU A 34 -16.52 -8.75 -0.23
C GLU A 34 -16.69 -7.25 -0.49
N LEU A 35 -16.17 -6.36 0.38
CA LEU A 35 -16.21 -4.91 0.16
C LEU A 35 -15.30 -4.51 -1.00
N CYS A 36 -14.10 -5.11 -1.10
CA CYS A 36 -13.20 -4.87 -2.21
C CYS A 36 -13.79 -5.35 -3.55
N ARG A 37 -14.41 -6.54 -3.56
CA ARG A 37 -15.09 -7.10 -4.74
C ARG A 37 -16.25 -6.23 -5.18
N GLU A 38 -17.04 -5.72 -4.24
CA GLU A 38 -18.15 -4.82 -4.54
C GLU A 38 -17.68 -3.48 -5.09
N ALA A 39 -16.63 -2.88 -4.50
CA ALA A 39 -16.02 -1.66 -5.03
C ALA A 39 -15.50 -1.84 -6.46
N ILE A 40 -14.82 -2.96 -6.74
CA ILE A 40 -14.36 -3.32 -8.10
C ILE A 40 -15.54 -3.48 -9.05
N ARG A 41 -16.61 -4.17 -8.62
CA ARG A 41 -17.82 -4.37 -9.43
C ARG A 41 -18.46 -3.04 -9.81
N LEU A 42 -18.63 -2.14 -8.84
CA LEU A 42 -19.21 -0.81 -9.06
C LEU A 42 -18.31 0.07 -9.93
N ALA A 43 -16.99 0.06 -9.71
CA ALA A 43 -16.02 0.77 -10.55
C ALA A 43 -16.02 0.23 -12.00
N THR A 44 -16.19 -1.08 -12.18
CA THR A 44 -16.32 -1.72 -13.51
C THR A 44 -17.59 -1.27 -14.22
N LEU A 45 -18.71 -1.16 -13.50
CA LEU A 45 -19.95 -0.60 -14.06
C LEU A 45 -19.79 0.88 -14.42
N LEU A 46 -19.07 1.64 -13.60
CA LEU A 46 -18.82 3.06 -13.81
C LEU A 46 -18.03 3.31 -15.10
N VAL A 47 -16.93 2.60 -15.33
CA VAL A 47 -16.12 2.78 -16.56
C VAL A 47 -16.83 2.32 -17.83
N ARG A 48 -17.85 1.46 -17.73
CA ARG A 48 -18.68 1.06 -18.87
C ARG A 48 -19.77 2.08 -19.22
N HIS A 49 -20.05 3.02 -18.31
CA HIS A 49 -21.03 4.06 -18.54
C HIS A 49 -20.35 5.28 -19.18
N PRO A 50 -20.92 5.93 -20.22
CA PRO A 50 -20.27 7.05 -20.92
C PRO A 50 -19.81 8.20 -20.01
N ALA A 51 -20.58 8.51 -18.95
CA ALA A 51 -20.21 9.55 -17.99
C ALA A 51 -19.09 9.14 -17.00
N GLY A 52 -18.76 7.85 -16.92
CA GLY A 52 -17.72 7.31 -16.03
C GLY A 52 -16.50 6.78 -16.77
N ASP A 53 -16.58 6.59 -18.09
CA ASP A 53 -15.47 6.26 -18.99
C ASP A 53 -14.50 7.46 -19.10
N THR A 54 -13.63 7.58 -18.10
CA THR A 54 -12.66 8.66 -17.98
C THR A 54 -11.32 8.11 -17.48
N PRO A 55 -10.19 8.77 -17.83
CA PRO A 55 -8.87 8.35 -17.37
C PRO A 55 -8.77 8.12 -15.85
N ARG A 56 -9.36 9.01 -15.05
CA ARG A 56 -9.37 8.89 -13.58
C ARG A 56 -10.17 7.70 -13.04
N SER A 57 -11.28 7.33 -13.69
CA SER A 57 -12.06 6.15 -13.30
C SER A 57 -11.30 4.87 -13.60
N HIS A 58 -10.65 4.82 -14.77
CA HIS A 58 -9.76 3.72 -15.15
C HIS A 58 -8.57 3.59 -14.20
N ALA A 59 -7.94 4.71 -13.79
CA ALA A 59 -6.87 4.69 -12.82
C ALA A 59 -7.31 4.11 -11.46
N LEU A 60 -8.51 4.48 -10.98
CA LEU A 60 -9.06 3.93 -9.74
C LEU A 60 -9.33 2.43 -9.86
N LEU A 61 -9.95 1.99 -10.95
CA LEU A 61 -10.21 0.57 -11.19
C LEU A 61 -8.91 -0.24 -11.31
N ALA A 62 -7.91 0.30 -12.01
CA ALA A 62 -6.58 -0.30 -12.12
C ALA A 62 -5.94 -0.48 -10.74
N LEU A 63 -5.96 0.56 -9.91
CA LEU A 63 -5.46 0.50 -8.53
C LEU A 63 -6.14 -0.63 -7.74
N MET A 64 -7.46 -0.73 -7.81
CA MET A 64 -8.22 -1.76 -7.08
C MET A 64 -7.86 -3.17 -7.56
N LEU A 65 -7.85 -3.40 -8.87
CA LEU A 65 -7.55 -4.71 -9.47
C LEU A 65 -6.12 -5.17 -9.14
N LEU A 66 -5.12 -4.30 -9.34
CA LEU A 66 -3.71 -4.60 -9.06
C LEU A 66 -3.49 -4.83 -7.55
N SER A 67 -4.17 -4.06 -6.70
CA SER A 67 -4.11 -4.26 -5.25
C SER A 67 -4.77 -5.58 -4.82
N SER A 68 -5.84 -5.99 -5.49
CA SER A 68 -6.54 -7.25 -5.21
C SER A 68 -5.84 -8.49 -5.76
N ALA A 69 -4.97 -8.35 -6.77
CA ALA A 69 -4.25 -9.47 -7.36
C ALA A 69 -3.46 -10.31 -6.34
N ARG A 70 -2.98 -9.68 -5.27
CA ARG A 70 -2.17 -10.32 -4.23
C ARG A 70 -2.97 -10.87 -3.04
N PHE A 71 -4.30 -10.77 -3.02
CA PHE A 71 -5.13 -11.25 -1.90
C PHE A 71 -4.82 -12.68 -1.45
N PRO A 72 -4.63 -13.67 -2.36
CA PRO A 72 -4.33 -15.05 -1.97
C PRO A 72 -3.09 -15.20 -1.09
N THR A 73 -2.15 -14.27 -1.14
CA THR A 73 -0.85 -14.35 -0.44
C THR A 73 -0.69 -13.35 0.68
N ARG A 74 -1.73 -12.59 1.04
CA ARG A 74 -1.65 -11.60 2.12
C ARG A 74 -1.65 -12.22 3.51
N LEU A 75 -2.28 -13.38 3.64
CA LEU A 75 -2.41 -14.12 4.89
C LEU A 75 -1.86 -15.53 4.69
N SER A 76 -1.17 -16.04 5.71
CA SER A 76 -0.82 -17.46 5.79
C SER A 76 -2.06 -18.32 6.07
N GLU A 77 -1.94 -19.63 5.94
CA GLU A 77 -2.98 -20.61 6.34
C GLU A 77 -3.42 -20.44 7.80
N ARG A 78 -2.55 -19.88 8.65
CA ARG A 78 -2.83 -19.57 10.06
C ARG A 78 -3.43 -18.18 10.28
N GLY A 79 -3.81 -17.47 9.22
CA GLY A 79 -4.37 -16.11 9.28
C GLY A 79 -3.37 -15.00 9.60
N ASN A 80 -2.07 -15.30 9.66
CA ASN A 80 -1.04 -14.29 9.92
C ASN A 80 -0.72 -13.44 8.69
N LEU A 81 -0.44 -12.15 8.88
CA LEU A 81 0.11 -11.28 7.84
C LEU A 81 1.42 -11.81 7.27
N ILE A 82 1.49 -11.80 5.94
CA ILE A 82 2.71 -12.03 5.16
C ILE A 82 3.17 -10.68 4.59
N ARG A 83 4.41 -10.29 4.87
CA ARG A 83 5.02 -9.06 4.35
C ARG A 83 5.01 -9.10 2.84
N LEU A 84 4.87 -7.95 2.19
CA LEU A 84 4.82 -7.87 0.72
C LEU A 84 6.00 -8.57 0.04
N ASP A 85 7.20 -8.45 0.61
CA ASP A 85 8.43 -9.06 0.08
C ASP A 85 8.48 -10.59 0.26
N ASP A 86 7.73 -11.11 1.23
CA ASP A 86 7.64 -12.54 1.54
C ASP A 86 6.45 -13.21 0.83
N GLN A 87 5.63 -12.45 0.09
CA GLN A 87 4.50 -13.00 -0.65
C GLN A 87 4.98 -13.75 -1.89
N ASP A 88 4.48 -14.96 -2.08
CA ASP A 88 4.74 -15.74 -3.29
C ASP A 88 4.03 -15.13 -4.50
N ARG A 89 4.77 -14.36 -5.30
CA ARG A 89 4.23 -13.66 -6.47
C ARG A 89 3.72 -14.61 -7.56
N SER A 90 4.14 -15.88 -7.56
CA SER A 90 3.61 -16.87 -8.51
C SER A 90 2.14 -17.21 -8.26
N GLN A 91 1.65 -16.97 -7.04
CA GLN A 91 0.26 -17.16 -6.65
C GLN A 91 -0.60 -15.88 -6.81
N TRP A 92 -0.02 -14.78 -7.30
CA TRP A 92 -0.79 -13.57 -7.58
C TRP A 92 -1.70 -13.80 -8.79
N ASN A 93 -2.92 -13.27 -8.69
CA ASN A 93 -3.95 -13.46 -9.70
C ASN A 93 -3.60 -12.72 -11.00
N GLN A 94 -3.07 -13.47 -11.97
CA GLN A 94 -2.65 -12.93 -13.26
C GLN A 94 -3.80 -12.29 -14.03
N SER A 95 -5.02 -12.84 -13.94
CA SER A 95 -6.18 -12.25 -14.62
C SER A 95 -6.52 -10.86 -14.08
N LEU A 96 -6.38 -10.62 -12.77
CA LEU A 96 -6.56 -9.28 -12.19
C LEU A 96 -5.40 -8.35 -12.57
N ILE A 97 -4.18 -8.87 -12.66
CA ILE A 97 -3.01 -8.09 -13.10
C ILE A 97 -3.23 -7.61 -14.54
N ASP A 98 -3.57 -8.50 -15.46
CA ASP A 98 -3.79 -8.17 -16.88
C ASP A 98 -4.90 -7.13 -17.06
N GLN A 99 -6.04 -7.32 -16.36
CA GLN A 99 -7.14 -6.35 -16.38
C GLN A 99 -6.73 -5.01 -15.77
N GLY A 100 -5.99 -5.03 -14.67
CA GLY A 100 -5.49 -3.84 -14.01
C GLY A 100 -4.53 -3.05 -14.90
N LEU A 101 -3.62 -3.73 -15.60
CA LEU A 101 -2.69 -3.12 -16.55
C LEU A 101 -3.40 -2.56 -17.77
N ALA A 102 -4.43 -3.25 -18.29
CA ALA A 102 -5.25 -2.73 -19.39
C ALA A 102 -5.98 -1.43 -19.00
N HIS A 103 -6.55 -1.37 -17.80
CA HIS A 103 -7.16 -0.14 -17.30
C HIS A 103 -6.12 0.95 -16.99
N LEU A 104 -4.92 0.59 -16.53
CA LEU A 104 -3.85 1.56 -16.33
C LEU A 104 -3.38 2.16 -17.67
N ALA A 105 -3.37 1.37 -18.75
CA ALA A 105 -3.08 1.87 -20.09
C ALA A 105 -4.16 2.83 -20.58
N ALA A 106 -5.44 2.49 -20.44
CA ALA A 106 -6.56 3.39 -20.76
C ALA A 106 -6.52 4.68 -19.93
N ALA A 107 -6.13 4.59 -18.65
CA ALA A 107 -5.95 5.76 -17.80
C ALA A 107 -4.83 6.70 -18.29
N ALA A 108 -3.85 6.19 -19.03
CA ALA A 108 -2.73 6.99 -19.53
C ALA A 108 -3.07 7.80 -20.80
N GLU A 109 -4.26 7.62 -21.39
CA GLU A 109 -4.71 8.38 -22.57
C GLU A 109 -5.08 9.84 -22.25
N GLY A 110 -5.25 10.18 -20.97
CA GLY A 110 -5.54 11.53 -20.50
C GLY A 110 -4.29 12.40 -20.27
N GLU A 111 -4.48 13.72 -20.27
CA GLU A 111 -3.40 14.69 -20.05
C GLU A 111 -3.04 14.91 -18.58
N THR A 112 -3.91 14.48 -17.65
CA THR A 112 -3.81 14.81 -16.22
C THR A 112 -3.76 13.58 -15.34
N ALA A 113 -2.62 13.35 -14.70
CA ALA A 113 -2.49 12.34 -13.65
C ALA A 113 -3.20 12.78 -12.35
N THR A 114 -3.81 11.82 -11.66
CA THR A 114 -4.41 11.98 -10.31
C THR A 114 -3.69 11.06 -9.31
N ASP A 115 -4.01 11.18 -8.02
CA ASP A 115 -3.48 10.29 -6.99
C ASP A 115 -3.73 8.80 -7.32
N TYR A 116 -4.88 8.47 -7.92
CA TYR A 116 -5.19 7.12 -8.37
C TYR A 116 -4.22 6.60 -9.42
N HIS A 117 -3.76 7.46 -10.36
CA HIS A 117 -2.79 7.06 -11.38
C HIS A 117 -1.45 6.69 -10.74
N LEU A 118 -1.01 7.49 -9.77
CA LEU A 118 0.27 7.29 -9.09
C LEU A 118 0.24 6.06 -8.20
N GLN A 119 -0.84 5.87 -7.45
CA GLN A 119 -1.05 4.67 -6.63
C GLN A 119 -1.19 3.40 -7.49
N ALA A 120 -1.93 3.46 -8.60
CA ALA A 120 -2.00 2.35 -9.56
C ALA A 120 -0.63 2.04 -10.18
N GLY A 121 0.16 3.07 -10.49
CA GLY A 121 1.54 2.92 -10.96
C GLY A 121 2.44 2.21 -9.95
N ILE A 122 2.33 2.54 -8.67
CA ILE A 122 3.04 1.83 -7.58
C ILE A 122 2.61 0.37 -7.52
N ALA A 123 1.30 0.10 -7.53
CA ALA A 123 0.77 -1.27 -7.51
C ALA A 123 1.25 -2.08 -8.73
N ALA A 124 1.29 -1.46 -9.91
CA ALA A 124 1.80 -2.07 -11.14
C ALA A 124 3.30 -2.41 -11.05
N CYS A 125 4.12 -1.54 -10.44
CA CYS A 125 5.55 -1.82 -10.24
C CYS A 125 5.78 -3.11 -9.43
N HIS A 126 4.94 -3.36 -8.43
CA HIS A 126 4.98 -4.62 -7.69
C HIS A 126 4.49 -5.79 -8.54
N CYS A 127 3.36 -5.66 -9.23
CA CYS A 127 2.76 -6.74 -10.02
C CYS A 127 3.62 -7.18 -11.21
N LEU A 128 4.34 -6.25 -11.84
CA LEU A 128 5.21 -6.53 -12.98
C LEU A 128 6.56 -7.13 -12.59
N ALA A 129 6.97 -7.00 -11.34
CA ALA A 129 8.25 -7.49 -10.89
C ALA A 129 8.16 -8.98 -10.52
N PRO A 130 9.01 -9.85 -11.11
CA PRO A 130 8.93 -11.30 -10.91
C PRO A 130 9.30 -11.75 -9.49
N SER A 131 9.96 -10.89 -8.72
CA SER A 131 10.33 -11.12 -7.32
C SER A 131 10.41 -9.80 -6.56
N ALA A 132 10.45 -9.89 -5.22
CA ALA A 132 10.65 -8.72 -4.36
C ALA A 132 11.91 -7.92 -4.75
N ALA A 133 13.04 -8.61 -4.94
CA ALA A 133 14.32 -8.02 -5.31
C ALA A 133 14.31 -7.33 -6.70
N ALA A 134 13.45 -7.78 -7.61
CA ALA A 134 13.32 -7.20 -8.96
C ALA A 134 12.34 -6.01 -9.02
N THR A 135 11.78 -5.58 -7.89
CA THR A 135 10.84 -4.46 -7.84
C THR A 135 11.55 -3.15 -8.23
N ASP A 136 10.97 -2.38 -9.16
CA ASP A 136 11.49 -1.07 -9.57
C ASP A 136 11.21 0.00 -8.51
N TRP A 137 11.99 -0.05 -7.43
CA TRP A 137 11.88 0.89 -6.31
C TRP A 137 12.19 2.33 -6.71
N ALA A 138 13.05 2.55 -7.71
CA ALA A 138 13.33 3.89 -8.23
C ALA A 138 12.08 4.50 -8.87
N ARG A 139 11.29 3.71 -9.60
CA ARG A 139 10.00 4.16 -10.13
C ARG A 139 8.95 4.37 -9.05
N ILE A 140 8.88 3.47 -8.07
CA ILE A 140 7.99 3.63 -6.91
C ILE A 140 8.31 4.94 -6.17
N LEU A 141 9.58 5.25 -5.93
CA LEU A 141 10.01 6.49 -5.28
C LEU A 141 9.55 7.72 -6.08
N ARG A 142 9.73 7.73 -7.41
CA ARG A 142 9.23 8.83 -8.27
C ARG A 142 7.71 9.01 -8.17
N HIS A 143 6.94 7.92 -8.07
CA HIS A 143 5.49 8.01 -7.87
C HIS A 143 5.15 8.61 -6.50
N TYR A 144 5.86 8.24 -5.44
CA TYR A 144 5.69 8.85 -4.12
C TYR A 144 6.13 10.31 -4.07
N ASP A 145 7.19 10.72 -4.77
CA ASP A 145 7.60 12.12 -4.90
C ASP A 145 6.46 12.96 -5.52
N GLN A 146 5.85 12.44 -6.59
CA GLN A 146 4.72 13.09 -7.25
C GLN A 146 3.46 13.13 -6.37
N LEU A 147 3.18 12.06 -5.62
CA LEU A 147 2.08 12.04 -4.64
C LEU A 147 2.31 13.07 -3.54
N GLN A 148 3.52 13.13 -2.98
CA GLN A 148 3.85 14.07 -1.91
C GLN A 148 3.73 15.52 -2.35
N ALA A 149 4.13 15.84 -3.59
CA ALA A 149 3.99 17.18 -4.16
C ALA A 149 2.52 17.58 -4.39
N ARG A 150 1.64 16.62 -4.71
CA ARG A 150 0.23 16.86 -5.03
C ARG A 150 -0.68 16.84 -3.80
N ASN A 151 -0.48 15.86 -2.93
CA ASN A 151 -1.31 15.58 -1.77
C ASN A 151 -0.43 15.24 -0.56
N PRO A 152 0.21 16.25 0.05
CA PRO A 152 1.12 16.04 1.17
C PRO A 152 0.36 15.48 2.36
N SER A 153 0.70 14.24 2.75
CA SER A 153 0.13 13.59 3.93
C SER A 153 1.18 12.78 4.67
N PRO A 154 1.05 12.63 6.01
CA PRO A 154 2.01 11.85 6.79
C PRO A 154 2.13 10.39 6.34
N ILE A 155 1.03 9.78 5.86
CA ILE A 155 1.04 8.41 5.34
C ILE A 155 1.79 8.32 4.00
N VAL A 156 1.65 9.31 3.11
CA VAL A 156 2.45 9.37 1.88
C VAL A 156 3.93 9.54 2.21
N ALA A 157 4.27 10.42 3.15
CA ALA A 157 5.65 10.61 3.60
C ALA A 157 6.26 9.34 4.22
N LEU A 158 5.51 8.64 5.08
CA LEU A 158 5.92 7.36 5.66
C LEU A 158 6.20 6.30 4.59
N ASN A 159 5.27 6.11 3.64
CA ASN A 159 5.46 5.15 2.55
C ASN A 159 6.62 5.55 1.61
N ARG A 160 6.81 6.86 1.39
CA ARG A 160 7.95 7.38 0.63
C ARG A 160 9.27 7.05 1.31
N ALA A 161 9.37 7.17 2.63
CA ALA A 161 10.59 6.84 3.37
C ALA A 161 10.98 5.36 3.23
N VAL A 162 9.99 4.46 3.14
CA VAL A 162 10.24 3.04 2.78
C VAL A 162 10.85 2.93 1.38
N ALA A 163 10.29 3.64 0.39
CA ALA A 163 10.86 3.63 -0.96
C ALA A 163 12.28 4.24 -1.01
N VAL A 164 12.55 5.29 -0.24
CA VAL A 164 13.90 5.86 -0.07
C VAL A 164 14.84 4.81 0.50
N ALA A 165 14.42 4.06 1.54
CA ALA A 165 15.24 3.00 2.13
C ALA A 165 15.65 1.93 1.11
N HIS A 166 14.73 1.53 0.23
CA HIS A 166 15.03 0.54 -0.82
C HIS A 166 15.97 1.06 -1.91
N VAL A 167 15.94 2.36 -2.22
CA VAL A 167 16.75 2.95 -3.30
C VAL A 167 18.12 3.42 -2.80
N HIS A 168 18.17 4.01 -1.60
CA HIS A 168 19.32 4.71 -1.06
C HIS A 168 19.89 4.07 0.22
N GLY A 169 19.27 2.99 0.70
CA GLY A 169 19.67 2.26 1.89
C GLY A 169 18.91 2.67 3.15
N PRO A 170 18.91 1.80 4.18
CA PRO A 170 18.07 1.96 5.37
C PRO A 170 18.33 3.27 6.14
N GLN A 171 19.57 3.76 6.22
CA GLN A 171 19.86 5.03 6.89
C GLN A 171 19.16 6.21 6.21
N ALA A 172 19.18 6.30 4.88
CA ALA A 172 18.47 7.36 4.16
C ALA A 172 16.94 7.29 4.37
N GLY A 173 16.41 6.08 4.59
CA GLY A 173 15.04 5.89 5.00
C GLY A 173 14.75 6.53 6.36
N LEU A 174 15.62 6.30 7.35
CA LEU A 174 15.49 6.84 8.70
C LEU A 174 15.58 8.37 8.68
N ASP A 175 16.56 8.92 7.96
CA ASP A 175 16.73 10.36 7.79
C ASP A 175 15.45 10.98 7.18
N ALA A 176 14.86 10.34 6.17
CA ALA A 176 13.59 10.78 5.58
C ALA A 176 12.40 10.70 6.56
N LEU A 177 12.42 9.79 7.54
CA LEU A 177 11.42 9.73 8.61
C LEU A 177 11.59 10.85 9.64
N GLU A 178 12.80 11.33 9.86
CA GLU A 178 13.09 12.44 10.77
C GLU A 178 12.63 13.79 10.19
N GLU A 179 12.81 13.96 8.87
CA GLU A 179 12.46 15.19 8.15
C GLU A 179 10.97 15.33 7.79
N MET A 180 10.15 14.31 8.08
CA MET A 180 8.78 14.29 7.58
C MET A 180 7.87 15.37 8.21
N PRO A 181 6.95 15.97 7.44
CA PRO A 181 6.00 16.94 7.97
C PRO A 181 4.95 16.25 8.85
N ARG A 182 4.60 16.88 9.98
CA ARG A 182 3.62 16.39 10.97
C ARG A 182 3.93 14.96 11.45
N ARG A 183 5.20 14.71 11.74
CA ARG A 183 5.72 13.44 12.29
C ARG A 183 4.97 12.98 13.54
N ASP A 184 4.57 13.94 14.38
CA ASP A 184 3.75 13.73 15.58
C ASP A 184 2.44 12.97 15.29
N LEU A 185 1.84 13.15 14.11
CA LEU A 185 0.61 12.46 13.73
C LEU A 185 0.82 10.98 13.38
N VAL A 186 2.02 10.57 12.99
CA VAL A 186 2.31 9.16 12.65
C VAL A 186 3.08 8.43 13.73
N GLU A 187 3.74 9.13 14.65
CA GLU A 187 4.33 8.51 15.86
C GLU A 187 3.28 7.84 16.76
N SER A 188 2.01 8.25 16.65
CA SER A 188 0.90 7.56 17.32
C SER A 188 0.45 6.28 16.60
N HIS A 189 0.96 6.01 15.39
CA HIS A 189 0.57 4.88 14.57
C HIS A 189 1.64 3.77 14.59
N HIS A 190 1.23 2.51 14.79
CA HIS A 190 2.17 1.38 14.90
C HIS A 190 3.11 1.23 13.70
N LEU A 191 2.60 1.46 12.47
CA LEU A 191 3.37 1.38 11.22
C LEU A 191 4.63 2.27 11.21
N PHE A 192 4.60 3.46 11.83
CA PHE A 192 5.79 4.30 11.90
C PHE A 192 6.92 3.57 12.63
N HIS A 193 6.63 3.04 13.82
CA HIS A 193 7.60 2.31 14.61
C HIS A 193 7.98 0.96 13.98
N ALA A 194 7.09 0.32 13.24
CA ALA A 194 7.41 -0.89 12.48
C ALA A 194 8.46 -0.58 11.39
N VAL A 195 8.28 0.49 10.62
CA VAL A 195 9.23 0.91 9.58
C VAL A 195 10.58 1.28 10.18
N VAL A 196 10.61 2.06 11.28
CA VAL A 196 11.86 2.38 11.99
C VAL A 196 12.56 1.09 12.45
N GLY A 197 11.81 0.17 13.07
CA GLY A 197 12.37 -1.10 13.54
C GLY A 197 12.95 -1.95 12.42
N GLU A 198 12.28 -2.01 11.27
CA GLU A 198 12.79 -2.74 10.11
C GLU A 198 14.08 -2.15 9.54
N GLN A 199 14.16 -0.83 9.43
CA GLN A 199 15.36 -0.16 8.91
C GLN A 199 16.54 -0.31 9.89
N GLN A 200 16.30 -0.21 11.21
CA GLN A 200 17.31 -0.49 12.23
C GLN A 200 17.79 -1.95 12.19
N GLN A 201 16.88 -2.90 12.00
CA GLN A 201 17.22 -4.31 11.84
C GLN A 201 18.11 -4.53 10.61
N GLN A 202 17.84 -3.84 9.49
CA GLN A 202 18.67 -3.91 8.28
C GLN A 202 20.06 -3.28 8.47
N LEU A 203 20.19 -2.28 9.36
CA LEU A 203 21.47 -1.70 9.76
C LEU A 203 22.24 -2.56 10.77
N GLY A 204 21.63 -3.62 11.31
CA GLY A 204 22.22 -4.47 12.34
C GLY A 204 22.11 -3.89 13.76
N ASP A 205 21.39 -2.78 13.96
CA ASP A 205 21.07 -2.30 15.31
C ASP A 205 19.82 -3.03 15.83
N HIS A 206 20.04 -4.27 16.24
CA HIS A 206 19.01 -5.13 16.80
C HIS A 206 18.34 -4.53 18.05
N ARG A 207 19.00 -3.59 18.73
CA ARG A 207 18.51 -3.03 20.01
C ARG A 207 17.49 -1.97 19.71
N ALA A 208 17.85 -1.03 18.85
CA ALA A 208 16.94 -0.01 18.35
C ALA A 208 15.76 -0.66 17.60
N ALA A 209 16.01 -1.74 16.84
CA ALA A 209 14.97 -2.52 16.19
C ALA A 209 13.97 -3.10 17.22
N ALA A 210 14.46 -3.81 18.23
CA ALA A 210 13.62 -4.38 19.28
C ALA A 210 12.83 -3.33 20.07
N GLU A 211 13.45 -2.19 20.41
CA GLU A 211 12.76 -1.08 21.07
C GLU A 211 11.62 -0.51 20.21
N SER A 212 11.87 -0.35 18.90
CA SER A 212 10.88 0.12 17.94
C SER A 212 9.72 -0.88 17.77
N PHE A 213 10.01 -2.18 17.62
CA PHE A 213 8.98 -3.21 17.52
C PHE A 213 8.13 -3.33 18.80
N ARG A 214 8.72 -3.15 20.00
CA ARG A 214 7.94 -3.06 21.25
C ARG A 214 6.99 -1.87 21.24
N ARG A 215 7.42 -0.72 20.72
CA ARG A 215 6.56 0.46 20.63
C ARG A 215 5.44 0.26 19.60
N ALA A 216 5.75 -0.30 18.44
CA ALA A 216 4.77 -0.68 17.43
C ALA A 216 3.71 -1.64 18.02
N LEU A 217 4.15 -2.66 18.76
CA LEU A 217 3.26 -3.66 19.37
C LEU A 217 2.28 -3.04 20.37
N LYS A 218 2.71 -2.03 21.14
CA LYS A 218 1.84 -1.29 22.08
C LYS A 218 0.74 -0.47 21.38
N LEU A 219 0.93 -0.12 20.11
CA LEU A 219 0.02 0.71 19.32
C LEU A 219 -0.79 -0.09 18.29
N ALA A 220 -0.47 -1.37 18.08
CA ALA A 220 -1.19 -2.22 17.15
C ALA A 220 -2.50 -2.70 17.77
N GLU A 221 -3.61 -2.51 17.05
CA GLU A 221 -4.96 -2.80 17.54
C GLU A 221 -5.49 -4.15 17.04
N VAL A 222 -4.90 -4.69 15.97
CA VAL A 222 -5.40 -5.87 15.27
C VAL A 222 -4.49 -7.08 15.50
N GLY A 223 -5.07 -8.23 15.85
CA GLY A 223 -4.35 -9.43 16.28
C GLY A 223 -3.24 -9.87 15.32
N PRO A 224 -3.50 -10.08 14.02
CA PRO A 224 -2.46 -10.40 13.05
C PRO A 224 -1.28 -9.40 12.94
N GLU A 225 -1.51 -8.11 13.15
CA GLU A 225 -0.45 -7.09 13.20
C GLU A 225 0.41 -7.28 14.45
N GLN A 226 -0.24 -7.50 15.61
CA GLN A 226 0.44 -7.81 16.86
C GLN A 226 1.29 -9.08 16.75
N HIS A 227 0.76 -10.16 16.16
CA HIS A 227 1.51 -11.40 15.93
C HIS A 227 2.71 -11.18 15.02
N HIS A 228 2.56 -10.37 13.97
CA HIS A 228 3.67 -10.02 13.10
C HIS A 228 4.77 -9.26 13.86
N LEU A 229 4.39 -8.22 14.60
CA LEU A 229 5.32 -7.40 15.37
C LEU A 229 6.01 -8.18 16.49
N MET A 230 5.33 -9.14 17.11
CA MET A 230 5.91 -10.03 18.12
C MET A 230 6.99 -10.92 17.51
N ARG A 231 6.77 -11.49 16.32
CA ARG A 231 7.82 -12.25 15.60
C ARG A 231 9.02 -11.40 15.25
N MET A 232 8.80 -10.16 14.81
CA MET A 232 9.89 -9.22 14.50
C MET A 232 10.70 -8.87 15.76
N LEU A 233 10.02 -8.67 16.89
CA LEU A 233 10.65 -8.43 18.18
C LEU A 233 11.47 -9.63 18.66
N GLU A 234 10.94 -10.85 18.57
CA GLU A 234 11.64 -12.08 18.93
C GLU A 234 12.92 -12.25 18.11
N ARG A 235 12.83 -12.08 16.78
CA ARG A 235 13.99 -12.14 15.89
C ARG A 235 15.06 -11.12 16.27
N SER A 236 14.65 -9.87 16.51
CA SER A 236 15.58 -8.80 16.90
C SER A 236 16.19 -9.05 18.28
N SER A 237 15.52 -9.81 19.16
CA SER A 237 16.00 -10.09 20.51
C SER A 237 16.89 -11.34 20.60
N GLN A 238 16.89 -12.21 19.59
CA GLN A 238 17.69 -13.44 19.53
C GLN A 238 19.11 -13.22 18.99
N GLU A 239 19.38 -12.07 18.37
CA GLU A 239 20.70 -11.70 17.83
C GLU A 239 21.57 -10.95 18.87
N PHE A 240 21.21 -11.07 20.16
CA PHE A 240 21.96 -10.63 21.35
C PHE A 240 22.54 -11.81 22.14
#